data_AF-A0A1K1S087-F1
#
_entry.id   AF-A0A1K1S087-F1
#
_cell.length_a   1.000
_cell.length_b   1.000
_cell.length_c   1.000
_cell.angle_alpha   90.00
_cell.angle_beta   90.00
_cell.angle_gamma   90.00
#
_symmetry.space_group_name_H-M   'P 1'
#
loop_
_entity.id
_entity.type
_entity.pdbx_description
1 polymer ?
#
loop_
_entity_poly.entity_id
_entity_poly.type
_entity_poly.pdbx_seq_one_letter_code
_entity_poly.pdbx_strand_id
1 'polypeptide(L)'
;MITPSTKVYRKQIIEGFSIPAIIHNSNYFFVDLDVYENGRVQCWNFEDFEHFKKDVQRGWVSLNVPDNEEISIHGLGSWTIQNGNWQFNKETFLDYVKELIKYLNPRLENIYTYSEKKINGVRIGENGNGTIYKEKTPNDFFSNKIDGESVNLFYKTNDVFNLVKANVFADGSLELSRLESPITLNIEEFERLVHESVLLTDIPIGSIVHIYGLGKFSIQETHYITSIQDKLLEIKDIQKQLKGEPTTIEFCRQVHQKFLASPTKNAKEELRIAYESIPTHQRMYVGDMDTKDIEVRMIIYGDQEIENWSHYILAKERGEELPTIIVPKPNDEQNDG
;
A
#
# COMPACT_ATOMS: atom_id res chain seq x y z
N MET A 1 -2.72 50.95 -3.72
CA MET A 1 -2.80 49.66 -4.45
C MET A 1 -4.12 49.03 -4.04
N ILE A 2 -5.05 48.77 -4.96
CA ILE A 2 -6.33 48.12 -4.63
C ILE A 2 -6.04 46.63 -4.52
N THR A 3 -6.18 46.07 -3.32
CA THR A 3 -6.03 44.63 -3.10
C THR A 3 -7.37 43.96 -3.39
N PRO A 4 -7.46 43.05 -4.38
CA PRO A 4 -8.69 42.32 -4.65
C PRO A 4 -9.08 41.47 -3.43
N SER A 5 -10.34 41.55 -3.02
CA SER A 5 -10.89 40.78 -1.88
C SER A 5 -11.41 39.40 -2.30
N THR A 6 -11.81 39.24 -3.57
CA THR A 6 -12.30 37.96 -4.10
C THR A 6 -11.14 37.01 -4.37
N LYS A 7 -11.16 35.86 -3.69
CA LYS A 7 -10.24 34.74 -3.94
C LYS A 7 -10.97 33.66 -4.75
N VAL A 8 -10.31 33.14 -5.78
CA VAL A 8 -10.83 32.03 -6.60
C VAL A 8 -9.79 30.92 -6.69
N TYR A 9 -10.23 29.69 -6.89
CA TYR A 9 -9.36 28.54 -7.15
C TYR A 9 -10.00 27.63 -8.21
N ARG A 10 -9.18 26.81 -8.88
CA ARG A 10 -9.63 25.75 -9.80
C ARG A 10 -8.90 24.45 -9.48
N LYS A 11 -9.54 23.31 -9.73
CA LYS A 11 -8.89 21.99 -9.75
C LYS A 11 -8.70 21.55 -11.20
N GLN A 12 -7.67 20.75 -11.45
CA GLN A 12 -7.39 20.13 -12.73
C GLN A 12 -7.02 18.66 -12.50
N ILE A 13 -7.57 17.77 -13.33
CA ILE A 13 -7.17 16.36 -13.41
C ILE A 13 -6.06 16.28 -14.45
N ILE A 14 -5.02 15.50 -14.13
CA ILE A 14 -3.89 15.23 -15.03
C ILE A 14 -3.80 13.71 -15.12
N GLU A 15 -3.99 13.17 -16.32
CA GLU A 15 -4.02 11.72 -16.52
C GLU A 15 -2.61 11.15 -16.65
N GLY A 16 -2.46 9.86 -16.33
CA GLY A 16 -1.18 9.19 -16.32
C GLY A 16 -1.29 7.68 -16.35
N PHE A 17 -0.15 7.03 -16.55
CA PHE A 17 0.03 5.59 -16.43
C PHE A 17 0.88 5.26 -15.21
N SER A 18 0.58 4.14 -14.57
CA SER A 18 1.35 3.58 -13.47
C SER A 18 2.14 2.37 -13.98
N ILE A 19 3.47 2.44 -13.94
CA ILE A 19 4.37 1.39 -14.45
C ILE A 19 5.30 0.86 -13.35
N PRO A 20 5.73 -0.41 -13.40
CA PRO A 20 6.66 -0.95 -12.41
C PRO A 20 8.05 -0.32 -12.52
N ALA A 21 8.65 0.00 -11.37
CA ALA A 21 10.01 0.50 -11.26
C ALA A 21 10.68 0.00 -9.96
N ILE A 22 11.96 0.32 -9.80
CA ILE A 22 12.73 0.02 -8.60
C ILE A 22 13.37 1.31 -8.07
N ILE A 23 13.21 1.60 -6.79
CA ILE A 23 13.99 2.62 -6.09
C ILE A 23 15.13 1.94 -5.35
N HIS A 24 16.35 2.48 -5.49
CA HIS A 24 17.50 2.07 -4.71
C HIS A 24 17.84 3.15 -3.67
N ASN A 25 17.56 2.83 -2.42
CA ASN A 25 17.84 3.67 -1.26
C ASN A 25 18.36 2.81 -0.10
N SER A 26 19.66 2.51 -0.13
CA SER A 26 20.33 1.48 0.69
C SER A 26 19.88 0.05 0.37
N ASN A 27 18.57 -0.18 0.24
CA ASN A 27 17.95 -1.42 -0.26
C ASN A 27 17.20 -1.15 -1.57
N TYR A 28 16.73 -2.20 -2.24
CA TYR A 28 15.90 -2.08 -3.44
C TYR A 28 14.41 -2.23 -3.10
N PHE A 29 13.62 -1.26 -3.53
CA PHE A 29 12.18 -1.21 -3.31
C PHE A 29 11.47 -1.30 -4.63
N PHE A 30 10.62 -2.32 -4.80
CA PHE A 30 9.65 -2.34 -5.87
C PHE A 30 8.63 -1.22 -5.64
N VAL A 31 8.36 -0.43 -6.68
CA VAL A 31 7.40 0.66 -6.64
C VAL A 31 6.60 0.72 -7.94
N ASP A 32 5.43 1.32 -7.86
CA ASP A 32 4.74 1.82 -9.05
C ASP A 32 5.16 3.27 -9.28
N LEU A 33 5.57 3.58 -10.50
CA LEU A 33 5.99 4.89 -10.97
C LEU A 33 4.88 5.45 -11.85
N ASP A 34 4.35 6.62 -11.47
CA ASP A 34 3.28 7.28 -12.23
C ASP A 34 3.89 8.27 -13.22
N VAL A 35 3.55 8.14 -14.51
CA VAL A 35 3.94 9.03 -15.60
C VAL A 35 2.72 9.80 -16.09
N TYR A 36 2.75 11.13 -16.03
CA TYR A 36 1.61 11.98 -16.36
C TYR A 36 1.72 12.66 -17.73
N GLU A 37 0.57 13.02 -18.32
CA GLU A 37 0.46 13.66 -19.64
C GLU A 37 1.22 15.00 -19.75
N ASN A 38 1.43 15.67 -18.62
CA ASN A 38 2.19 16.93 -18.55
C ASN A 38 3.70 16.69 -18.37
N GLY A 39 4.19 15.45 -18.50
CA GLY A 39 5.60 15.11 -18.40
C GLY A 39 6.14 15.08 -16.97
N ARG A 40 5.29 15.05 -15.96
CA ARG A 40 5.71 14.80 -14.57
C ARG A 40 5.79 13.32 -14.28
N VAL A 41 6.63 12.98 -13.31
CA VAL A 41 6.81 11.62 -12.81
C VAL A 41 6.70 11.61 -11.30
N GLN A 42 5.93 10.66 -10.76
CA GLN A 42 5.89 10.33 -9.34
C GLN A 42 6.64 9.02 -9.14
N CYS A 43 7.70 9.04 -8.34
CA CYS A 43 8.42 7.85 -7.89
C CYS A 43 9.12 8.17 -6.57
N TRP A 44 8.33 8.22 -5.48
CA TRP A 44 8.66 8.82 -4.16
C TRP A 44 8.87 10.34 -4.17
N ASN A 45 9.50 10.89 -5.21
CA ASN A 45 9.52 12.32 -5.50
C ASN A 45 8.51 12.62 -6.61
N PHE A 46 7.90 13.83 -6.58
CA PHE A 46 7.00 14.29 -7.63
C PHE A 46 7.66 15.39 -8.48
N GLU A 47 8.28 14.98 -9.59
CA GLU A 47 9.25 15.78 -10.32
C GLU A 47 8.86 16.00 -11.79
N ASP A 48 9.60 16.88 -12.47
CA ASP A 48 9.56 16.95 -13.93
C ASP A 48 10.46 15.89 -14.57
N PHE A 49 10.32 15.70 -15.88
CA PHE A 49 11.07 14.69 -16.60
C PHE A 49 12.61 14.92 -16.62
N GLU A 50 13.09 16.16 -16.54
CA GLU A 50 14.53 16.44 -16.54
C GLU A 50 15.21 16.11 -15.20
N HIS A 51 14.51 16.30 -14.09
CA HIS A 51 14.95 15.86 -12.77
C HIS A 51 14.87 14.34 -12.66
N PHE A 52 13.78 13.74 -13.15
CA PHE A 52 13.64 12.29 -13.20
C PHE A 52 14.77 11.61 -13.99
N LYS A 53 15.21 12.19 -15.12
CA LYS A 53 16.40 11.70 -15.85
C LYS A 53 17.63 11.62 -14.95
N LYS A 54 17.86 12.62 -14.10
CA LYS A 54 19.01 12.62 -13.17
C LYS A 54 18.88 11.50 -12.14
N ASP A 55 17.66 11.21 -11.69
CA ASP A 55 17.37 10.10 -10.77
C ASP A 55 17.68 8.73 -11.36
N VAL A 56 17.32 8.51 -12.63
CA VAL A 56 17.74 7.31 -13.37
C VAL A 56 19.25 7.27 -13.58
N GLN A 57 19.86 8.40 -13.95
CA GLN A 57 21.30 8.45 -14.23
C GLN A 57 22.17 8.20 -12.98
N ARG A 58 21.78 8.74 -11.83
CA ARG A 58 22.47 8.51 -10.54
C ARG A 58 22.15 7.17 -9.91
N GLY A 59 21.20 6.41 -10.46
CA GLY A 59 20.79 5.09 -9.95
C GLY A 59 19.86 5.14 -8.73
N TRP A 60 19.19 6.28 -8.48
CA TRP A 60 18.12 6.36 -7.49
C TRP A 60 16.91 5.55 -7.96
N VAL A 61 16.51 5.76 -9.23
CA VAL A 61 15.62 4.84 -9.94
C VAL A 61 16.51 3.78 -10.59
N SER A 62 16.52 2.58 -10.03
CA SER A 62 17.30 1.46 -10.53
C SER A 62 16.51 0.68 -11.58
N LEU A 63 17.23 0.05 -12.51
CA LEU A 63 16.68 -0.76 -13.59
C LEU A 63 17.04 -2.23 -13.47
N ASN A 64 17.73 -2.58 -12.39
CA ASN A 64 18.03 -3.93 -11.98
C ASN A 64 18.17 -3.99 -10.46
N VAL A 65 18.02 -5.19 -9.92
CA VAL A 65 18.50 -5.55 -8.60
C VAL A 65 19.64 -6.56 -8.81
N PRO A 66 20.85 -6.33 -8.28
CA PRO A 66 21.95 -7.27 -8.37
C PRO A 66 21.65 -8.62 -7.70
N ASP A 67 22.36 -9.66 -8.11
CA ASP A 67 22.24 -10.97 -7.48
C ASP A 67 22.70 -10.91 -6.01
N ASN A 68 22.00 -11.63 -5.14
CA ASN A 68 22.17 -11.67 -3.69
C ASN A 68 21.79 -10.36 -2.95
N GLU A 69 21.14 -9.42 -3.64
CA GLU A 69 20.54 -8.25 -3.00
C GLU A 69 19.06 -8.49 -2.68
N GLU A 70 18.56 -7.74 -1.70
CA GLU A 70 17.16 -7.78 -1.27
C GLU A 70 16.28 -6.86 -2.14
N ILE A 71 15.14 -7.39 -2.61
CA ILE A 71 14.03 -6.59 -3.11
C ILE A 71 12.86 -6.61 -2.12
N SER A 72 12.41 -5.42 -1.73
CA SER A 72 11.23 -5.23 -0.87
C SER A 72 10.03 -4.81 -1.71
N ILE A 73 8.93 -5.54 -1.61
CA ILE A 73 7.64 -5.23 -2.25
C ILE A 73 6.67 -4.78 -1.17
N HIS A 74 6.32 -3.49 -1.18
CA HIS A 74 5.50 -2.89 -0.13
C HIS A 74 4.19 -3.67 0.10
N GLY A 75 3.95 -4.00 1.36
CA GLY A 75 2.79 -4.74 1.82
C GLY A 75 2.80 -6.23 1.48
N LEU A 76 3.75 -6.76 0.70
CA LEU A 76 3.76 -8.17 0.31
C LEU A 76 4.86 -8.97 1.03
N GLY A 77 6.10 -8.48 1.01
CA GLY A 77 7.24 -9.18 1.57
C GLY A 77 8.58 -8.63 1.06
N SER A 78 9.66 -9.26 1.48
CA SER A 78 10.98 -9.04 0.89
C SER A 78 11.78 -10.31 0.73
N TRP A 79 12.62 -10.34 -0.31
CA TRP A 79 13.35 -11.51 -0.75
C TRP A 79 14.74 -11.13 -1.23
N THR A 80 15.72 -11.98 -0.92
CA THR A 80 16.98 -12.01 -1.65
C THR A 80 16.76 -12.68 -3.00
N ILE A 81 17.26 -12.08 -4.07
CA ILE A 81 17.02 -12.57 -5.44
C ILE A 81 18.31 -12.95 -6.16
N GLN A 82 18.15 -13.72 -7.25
CA GLN A 82 19.23 -14.07 -8.16
C GLN A 82 18.72 -14.25 -9.59
N ASN A 83 19.64 -14.33 -10.56
CA ASN A 83 19.36 -14.57 -11.97
C ASN A 83 18.40 -13.51 -12.55
N GLY A 84 18.60 -12.25 -12.16
CA GLY A 84 17.80 -11.13 -12.66
C GLY A 84 17.96 -10.94 -14.17
N ASN A 85 16.83 -10.88 -14.88
CA ASN A 85 16.76 -10.54 -16.30
C ASN A 85 15.78 -9.36 -16.47
N TRP A 86 16.35 -8.19 -16.72
CA TRP A 86 15.67 -6.91 -16.70
C TRP A 86 15.52 -6.34 -18.12
N GLN A 87 14.35 -5.76 -18.40
CA GLN A 87 13.98 -5.35 -19.76
C GLN A 87 14.72 -4.10 -20.25
N PHE A 88 15.16 -3.24 -19.33
CA PHE A 88 15.66 -1.92 -19.66
C PHE A 88 17.09 -1.67 -19.19
N ASN A 89 17.81 -0.87 -19.98
CA ASN A 89 18.91 -0.05 -19.51
C ASN A 89 18.45 1.43 -19.35
N LYS A 90 19.33 2.29 -18.82
CA LYS A 90 19.03 3.70 -18.54
C LYS A 90 18.46 4.46 -19.72
N GLU A 91 19.04 4.28 -20.91
CA GLU A 91 18.60 4.96 -22.13
C GLU A 91 17.21 4.46 -22.56
N THR A 92 17.06 3.14 -22.70
CA THR A 92 15.79 2.54 -23.14
C THR A 92 14.63 2.78 -22.17
N PHE A 93 14.89 2.88 -20.86
CA PHE A 93 13.85 3.20 -19.88
C PHE A 93 13.39 4.66 -19.98
N LEU A 94 14.34 5.59 -20.15
CA LEU A 94 14.01 7.00 -20.34
C LEU A 94 13.25 7.22 -21.65
N ASP A 95 13.62 6.50 -22.72
CA ASP A 95 12.86 6.52 -23.96
C ASP A 95 11.46 5.94 -23.77
N TYR A 96 11.31 4.82 -23.06
CA TYR A 96 10.00 4.26 -22.73
C TYR A 96 9.10 5.27 -21.99
N VAL A 97 9.60 5.90 -20.93
CA VAL A 97 8.85 6.93 -20.18
C VAL A 97 8.49 8.12 -21.08
N LYS A 98 9.41 8.56 -21.96
CA LYS A 98 9.14 9.62 -22.92
C LYS A 98 8.04 9.24 -23.92
N GLU A 99 8.03 7.99 -24.40
CA GLU A 99 6.97 7.51 -25.29
C GLU A 99 5.62 7.40 -24.57
N LEU A 100 5.58 7.07 -23.27
CA LEU A 100 4.34 7.14 -22.48
C LEU A 100 3.80 8.58 -22.38
N ILE A 101 4.68 9.56 -22.15
CA ILE A 101 4.28 10.99 -22.13
C ILE A 101 3.72 11.39 -23.49
N LYS A 102 4.37 11.00 -24.59
CA LYS A 102 3.87 11.28 -25.95
C LYS A 102 2.56 10.55 -26.24
N TYR A 103 2.38 9.34 -25.73
CA TYR A 103 1.13 8.60 -25.91
C TYR A 103 -0.04 9.37 -25.26
N LEU A 104 0.15 9.84 -24.03
CA LEU A 104 -0.84 10.63 -23.30
C LEU A 104 -1.02 12.04 -23.88
N ASN A 105 0.07 12.64 -24.38
CA ASN A 105 0.09 14.01 -24.92
C ASN A 105 0.89 14.05 -26.25
N PRO A 106 0.27 13.68 -27.39
CA PRO A 106 0.97 13.54 -28.66
C PRO A 106 1.61 14.82 -29.19
N ARG A 107 1.10 15.98 -28.76
CA ARG A 107 1.61 17.30 -29.16
C ARG A 107 2.68 17.85 -28.20
N LEU A 108 2.89 17.19 -27.05
CA LEU A 108 3.77 17.66 -25.98
C LEU A 108 3.46 19.10 -25.57
N GLU A 109 2.17 19.44 -25.50
CA GLU A 109 1.70 20.76 -25.08
C GLU A 109 1.62 20.85 -23.54
N ASN A 110 1.92 22.01 -22.97
CA ASN A 110 1.85 22.24 -21.51
C ASN A 110 2.71 21.28 -20.66
N ILE A 111 3.85 20.83 -21.19
CA ILE A 111 4.82 20.05 -20.42
C ILE A 111 5.36 20.88 -19.26
N TYR A 112 5.23 20.31 -18.06
CA TYR A 112 5.68 20.93 -16.84
C TYR A 112 7.20 20.99 -16.81
N THR A 113 7.73 22.16 -16.48
CA THR A 113 9.15 22.36 -16.18
C THR A 113 9.23 22.92 -14.78
N TYR A 114 9.95 22.25 -13.90
CA TYR A 114 10.08 22.65 -12.52
C TYR A 114 10.68 24.05 -12.42
N SER A 115 10.03 24.88 -11.60
CA SER A 115 10.59 26.16 -11.17
C SER A 115 10.68 26.15 -9.65
N GLU A 116 11.87 26.42 -9.12
CA GLU A 116 12.10 26.40 -7.68
C GLU A 116 11.24 27.47 -7.00
N LYS A 117 10.30 27.04 -6.16
CA LYS A 117 9.48 27.94 -5.36
C LYS A 117 10.11 28.12 -3.98
N LYS A 118 10.57 29.33 -3.67
CA LYS A 118 11.03 29.72 -2.33
C LYS A 118 10.09 30.74 -1.71
N ILE A 119 9.60 30.48 -0.50
CA ILE A 119 8.86 31.45 0.31
C ILE A 119 9.64 31.65 1.62
N ASN A 120 10.04 32.90 1.89
CA ASN A 120 10.81 33.27 3.10
C ASN A 120 12.07 32.40 3.30
N GLY A 121 12.76 32.04 2.22
CA GLY A 121 13.96 31.18 2.26
C GLY A 121 13.68 29.68 2.35
N VAL A 122 12.44 29.26 2.54
CA VAL A 122 12.03 27.85 2.56
C VAL A 122 11.69 27.39 1.15
N ARG A 123 12.34 26.32 0.68
CA ARG A 123 11.99 25.66 -0.57
C ARG A 123 10.68 24.90 -0.38
N ILE A 124 9.71 25.16 -1.24
CA ILE A 124 8.42 24.47 -1.27
C ILE A 124 8.49 23.39 -2.35
N GLY A 125 8.41 22.14 -1.92
CA GLY A 125 8.19 21.00 -2.80
C GLY A 125 6.70 20.84 -3.12
N GLU A 126 6.41 20.17 -4.23
CA GLU A 126 5.07 19.70 -4.55
C GLU A 126 5.02 18.20 -4.26
N ASN A 127 3.86 17.72 -3.81
CA ASN A 127 3.59 16.29 -3.68
C ASN A 127 2.37 15.96 -4.55
N GLY A 128 2.35 14.75 -5.08
CA GLY A 128 1.25 14.18 -5.84
C GLY A 128 1.33 12.67 -5.73
N ASN A 129 0.21 12.01 -5.52
CA ASN A 129 0.08 10.57 -5.63
C ASN A 129 -1.00 10.29 -6.67
N GLY A 130 -0.78 9.31 -7.55
CA GLY A 130 -1.81 8.87 -8.48
C GLY A 130 -2.99 8.24 -7.73
N THR A 131 -4.20 8.50 -8.24
CA THR A 131 -5.39 7.74 -7.86
C THR A 131 -5.64 6.71 -8.96
N ILE A 132 -5.66 5.43 -8.58
CA ILE A 132 -6.04 4.35 -9.50
C ILE A 132 -7.52 4.55 -9.82
N TYR A 133 -7.90 4.39 -11.08
CA TYR A 133 -9.28 4.48 -11.49
C TYR A 133 -9.60 3.52 -12.61
N LYS A 134 -10.88 3.25 -12.80
CA LYS A 134 -11.41 2.69 -14.05
C LYS A 134 -12.54 3.55 -14.61
N GLU A 135 -12.79 3.41 -15.90
CA GLU A 135 -13.95 4.00 -16.54
C GLU A 135 -15.20 3.18 -16.23
N LYS A 136 -16.29 3.85 -15.83
CA LYS A 136 -17.60 3.20 -15.68
C LYS A 136 -18.11 2.65 -17.02
N THR A 137 -17.88 3.39 -18.10
CA THR A 137 -18.23 3.02 -19.47
C THR A 137 -16.97 3.13 -20.33
N PRO A 138 -16.26 2.02 -20.57
CA PRO A 138 -15.04 2.05 -21.37
C PRO A 138 -15.25 2.66 -22.75
N ASN A 139 -14.34 3.52 -23.19
CA ASN A 139 -14.37 4.25 -24.48
C ASN A 139 -15.44 5.33 -24.60
N ASP A 140 -16.10 5.70 -23.50
CA ASP A 140 -16.90 6.93 -23.44
C ASP A 140 -16.03 8.08 -22.90
N PHE A 141 -15.80 9.07 -23.75
CA PHE A 141 -15.00 10.27 -23.42
C PHE A 141 -15.53 11.04 -22.19
N PHE A 142 -16.81 10.87 -21.84
CA PHE A 142 -17.43 11.49 -20.67
C PHE A 142 -17.75 10.48 -19.58
N SER A 143 -17.18 9.27 -19.65
CA SER A 143 -17.36 8.28 -18.60
C SER A 143 -16.92 8.82 -17.26
N ASN A 144 -17.78 8.62 -16.26
CA ASN A 144 -17.37 8.83 -14.89
C ASN A 144 -16.23 7.86 -14.54
N LYS A 145 -15.29 8.35 -13.73
CA LYS A 145 -14.22 7.54 -13.16
C LYS A 145 -14.68 6.94 -11.85
N ILE A 146 -14.28 5.70 -11.62
CA ILE A 146 -14.48 5.00 -10.35
C ILE A 146 -13.10 4.86 -9.74
N ASP A 147 -12.89 5.59 -8.65
CA ASP A 147 -11.64 5.54 -7.91
C ASP A 147 -11.44 4.16 -7.28
N GLY A 148 -10.18 3.79 -7.13
CA GLY A 148 -9.77 2.54 -6.52
C GLY A 148 -8.46 2.66 -5.77
N GLU A 149 -8.16 1.60 -5.03
CA GLU A 149 -6.87 1.36 -4.41
C GLU A 149 -6.36 -0.02 -4.82
N SER A 150 -5.21 -0.45 -4.30
CA SER A 150 -4.62 -1.72 -4.73
C SER A 150 -3.72 -2.37 -3.70
N VAL A 151 -3.57 -3.68 -3.83
CA VAL A 151 -2.57 -4.46 -3.09
C VAL A 151 -1.68 -5.28 -4.05
N ASN A 152 -0.46 -5.57 -3.62
CA ASN A 152 0.46 -6.46 -4.34
C ASN A 152 0.18 -7.92 -3.99
N LEU A 153 0.20 -8.80 -4.99
CA LEU A 153 0.05 -10.26 -4.85
C LEU A 153 0.85 -10.99 -5.93
N PHE A 154 1.05 -12.31 -5.74
CA PHE A 154 1.52 -13.19 -6.80
C PHE A 154 0.35 -13.94 -7.46
N TYR A 155 0.39 -14.04 -8.79
CA TYR A 155 -0.54 -14.81 -9.60
C TYR A 155 0.19 -15.93 -10.34
N LYS A 156 -0.17 -17.17 -10.02
CA LYS A 156 0.48 -18.36 -10.57
C LYS A 156 -0.07 -18.74 -11.95
N THR A 157 0.80 -18.84 -12.95
CA THR A 157 0.49 -19.36 -14.29
C THR A 157 1.57 -20.34 -14.77
N ASN A 158 1.22 -21.60 -15.05
CA ASN A 158 2.13 -22.61 -15.63
C ASN A 158 3.53 -22.62 -14.96
N ASP A 159 3.54 -22.63 -13.62
CA ASP A 159 4.74 -22.62 -12.74
C ASP A 159 5.60 -21.35 -12.74
N VAL A 160 5.12 -20.26 -13.34
CA VAL A 160 5.66 -18.90 -13.17
C VAL A 160 4.75 -18.11 -12.24
N PHE A 161 5.34 -17.27 -11.39
CA PHE A 161 4.60 -16.36 -10.52
C PHE A 161 4.69 -14.95 -11.06
N ASN A 162 3.56 -14.35 -11.42
CA ASN A 162 3.52 -12.97 -11.86
C ASN A 162 3.27 -12.07 -10.65
N LEU A 163 4.07 -11.04 -10.45
CA LEU A 163 3.75 -9.98 -9.50
C LEU A 163 2.62 -9.14 -10.09
N VAL A 164 1.42 -9.30 -9.55
CA VAL A 164 0.21 -8.61 -10.00
C VAL A 164 -0.22 -7.55 -9.02
N LYS A 165 -0.92 -6.53 -9.52
CA LYS A 165 -1.52 -5.48 -8.70
C LYS A 165 -3.03 -5.70 -8.72
N ALA A 166 -3.58 -6.08 -7.58
CA ALA A 166 -5.02 -6.28 -7.41
C ALA A 166 -5.66 -4.93 -7.11
N ASN A 167 -6.21 -4.30 -8.14
CA ASN A 167 -6.98 -3.06 -8.07
C ASN A 167 -8.37 -3.37 -7.51
N VAL A 168 -8.83 -2.57 -6.55
CA VAL A 168 -10.12 -2.68 -5.88
C VAL A 168 -10.87 -1.39 -6.11
N PHE A 169 -12.10 -1.47 -6.63
CA PHE A 169 -12.88 -0.30 -7.00
C PHE A 169 -14.10 -0.11 -6.10
N ALA A 170 -14.61 1.13 -6.03
CA ALA A 170 -15.75 1.47 -5.19
C ALA A 170 -17.05 0.72 -5.53
N ASP A 171 -17.18 0.22 -6.77
CA ASP A 171 -18.32 -0.61 -7.19
C ASP A 171 -18.21 -2.09 -6.76
N GLY A 172 -17.15 -2.46 -6.05
CA GLY A 172 -16.90 -3.80 -5.53
C GLY A 172 -16.20 -4.74 -6.52
N SER A 173 -15.97 -4.31 -7.77
CA SER A 173 -15.18 -5.08 -8.71
C SER A 173 -13.68 -5.02 -8.37
N LEU A 174 -12.95 -6.04 -8.82
CA LEU A 174 -11.51 -6.12 -8.74
C LEU A 174 -10.92 -6.28 -10.13
N GLU A 175 -9.66 -5.90 -10.29
CA GLU A 175 -8.87 -6.16 -11.49
C GLU A 175 -7.44 -6.57 -11.11
N LEU A 176 -6.98 -7.70 -11.63
CA LEU A 176 -5.57 -8.06 -11.60
C LEU A 176 -4.88 -7.40 -12.79
N SER A 177 -4.11 -6.35 -12.51
CA SER A 177 -3.27 -5.64 -13.47
C SER A 177 -1.80 -6.08 -13.35
N ARG A 178 -0.92 -5.47 -14.17
CA ARG A 178 0.46 -5.93 -14.43
C ARG A 178 0.52 -7.33 -15.05
N LEU A 179 -0.38 -7.55 -16.01
CA LEU A 179 -0.43 -8.70 -16.90
C LEU A 179 -0.55 -8.17 -18.33
N GLU A 180 -0.15 -8.98 -19.31
CA GLU A 180 -0.36 -8.64 -20.74
C GLU A 180 -1.84 -8.38 -21.04
N SER A 181 -2.71 -9.15 -20.39
CA SER A 181 -4.16 -8.93 -20.38
C SER A 181 -4.65 -8.90 -18.94
N PRO A 182 -5.08 -7.74 -18.42
CA PRO A 182 -5.67 -7.65 -17.09
C PRO A 182 -6.90 -8.55 -16.94
N ILE A 183 -7.13 -9.03 -15.72
CA ILE A 183 -8.23 -9.95 -15.40
C ILE A 183 -9.20 -9.23 -14.47
N THR A 184 -10.43 -9.01 -14.91
CA THR A 184 -11.50 -8.50 -14.05
C THR A 184 -12.13 -9.63 -13.25
N LEU A 185 -12.39 -9.39 -11.98
CA LEU A 185 -12.96 -10.36 -11.04
C LEU A 185 -14.00 -9.71 -10.14
N ASN A 186 -14.91 -10.51 -9.59
CA ASN A 186 -15.64 -10.16 -8.36
C ASN A 186 -14.93 -10.73 -7.12
N ILE A 187 -15.49 -10.46 -5.93
CA ILE A 187 -14.89 -10.90 -4.66
C ILE A 187 -14.95 -12.43 -4.50
N GLU A 188 -16.02 -13.08 -4.95
CA GLU A 188 -16.15 -14.55 -4.86
C GLU A 188 -15.11 -15.26 -5.74
N GLU A 189 -14.87 -14.75 -6.95
CA GLU A 189 -13.84 -15.24 -7.87
C GLU A 189 -12.43 -15.02 -7.30
N PHE A 190 -12.18 -13.86 -6.70
CA PHE A 190 -10.92 -13.56 -6.04
C PHE A 190 -10.65 -14.52 -4.87
N GLU A 191 -11.62 -14.71 -3.97
CA GLU A 191 -11.51 -15.65 -2.85
C GLU A 191 -11.32 -17.10 -3.33
N ARG A 192 -11.98 -17.48 -4.43
CA ARG A 192 -11.77 -18.79 -5.07
C ARG A 192 -10.33 -18.96 -5.56
N LEU A 193 -9.74 -17.95 -6.23
CA LEU A 193 -8.35 -18.02 -6.67
C LEU A 193 -7.35 -18.11 -5.51
N VAL A 194 -7.67 -17.48 -4.37
CA VAL A 194 -6.89 -17.65 -3.13
C VAL A 194 -7.01 -19.08 -2.60
N HIS A 195 -8.23 -19.61 -2.50
CA HIS A 195 -8.48 -20.97 -2.04
C HIS A 195 -7.80 -22.03 -2.92
N GLU A 196 -7.79 -21.81 -4.23
CA GLU A 196 -7.12 -22.67 -5.21
C GLU A 196 -5.59 -22.51 -5.25
N SER A 197 -5.01 -21.65 -4.39
CA SER A 197 -3.57 -21.35 -4.36
C SER A 197 -3.04 -20.81 -5.70
N VAL A 198 -3.88 -20.05 -6.42
CA VAL A 198 -3.53 -19.35 -7.66
C VAL A 198 -3.12 -17.90 -7.36
N LEU A 199 -3.81 -17.24 -6.42
CA LEU A 199 -3.40 -15.96 -5.84
C LEU A 199 -2.73 -16.20 -4.48
N LEU A 200 -1.52 -15.67 -4.33
CA LEU A 200 -0.61 -16.03 -3.25
C LEU A 200 0.14 -14.80 -2.71
N THR A 201 0.60 -14.89 -1.46
CA THR A 201 1.60 -13.97 -0.90
C THR A 201 2.95 -14.65 -0.69
N ASP A 202 2.95 -15.95 -0.41
CA ASP A 202 4.13 -16.79 -0.24
C ASP A 202 4.36 -17.67 -1.46
N ILE A 203 5.62 -17.79 -1.87
CA ILE A 203 6.04 -18.59 -3.02
C ILE A 203 7.32 -19.37 -2.69
N PRO A 204 7.49 -20.59 -3.23
CA PRO A 204 8.66 -21.41 -2.91
C PRO A 204 10.00 -20.76 -3.30
N ILE A 205 11.05 -21.04 -2.52
CA ILE A 205 12.43 -20.71 -2.92
C ILE A 205 12.76 -21.36 -4.28
N GLY A 206 13.49 -20.65 -5.12
CA GLY A 206 13.80 -21.06 -6.49
C GLY A 206 12.70 -20.72 -7.51
N SER A 207 11.54 -20.24 -7.07
CA SER A 207 10.48 -19.78 -7.97
C SER A 207 10.93 -18.59 -8.81
N ILE A 208 10.48 -18.57 -10.07
CA ILE A 208 10.69 -17.43 -10.97
C ILE A 208 9.53 -16.46 -10.80
N VAL A 209 9.86 -15.23 -10.41
CA VAL A 209 8.94 -14.10 -10.36
C VAL A 209 9.07 -13.30 -11.64
N HIS A 210 7.95 -13.02 -12.30
CA HIS A 210 7.85 -12.16 -13.46
C HIS A 210 7.09 -10.87 -13.09
N ILE A 211 7.65 -9.73 -13.46
CA ILE A 211 7.03 -8.42 -13.33
C ILE A 211 6.81 -7.89 -14.75
N TYR A 212 5.55 -7.90 -15.20
CA TYR A 212 5.19 -7.44 -16.53
C TYR A 212 5.61 -5.99 -16.75
N GLY A 213 6.40 -5.73 -17.79
CA GLY A 213 6.93 -4.39 -18.07
C GLY A 213 8.16 -4.00 -17.25
N LEU A 214 8.84 -4.93 -16.57
CA LEU A 214 10.09 -4.65 -15.86
C LEU A 214 11.13 -5.76 -16.02
N GLY A 215 10.78 -7.02 -15.79
CA GLY A 215 11.73 -8.13 -15.86
C GLY A 215 11.31 -9.36 -15.06
N LYS A 216 12.28 -10.24 -14.81
CA LYS A 216 12.09 -11.45 -14.01
C LYS A 216 13.32 -11.78 -13.18
N PHE A 217 13.12 -12.51 -12.09
CA PHE A 217 14.20 -12.99 -11.22
C PHE A 217 13.78 -14.29 -10.52
N SER A 218 14.72 -14.96 -9.86
CA SER A 218 14.46 -16.13 -9.02
C SER A 218 14.62 -15.79 -7.55
N ILE A 219 13.76 -16.36 -6.69
CA ILE A 219 13.88 -16.21 -5.24
C ILE A 219 15.00 -17.09 -4.69
N GLN A 220 15.87 -16.52 -3.86
CA GLN A 220 16.93 -17.23 -3.16
C GLN A 220 16.60 -17.42 -1.68
N GLU A 221 16.10 -16.37 -1.03
CA GLU A 221 15.77 -16.36 0.40
C GLU A 221 14.56 -15.46 0.63
N THR A 222 13.74 -15.82 1.62
CA THR A 222 12.56 -15.05 2.06
C THR A 222 12.87 -14.45 3.43
N HIS A 223 12.78 -13.13 3.56
CA HIS A 223 13.01 -12.43 4.83
C HIS A 223 11.73 -12.30 5.65
N TYR A 224 10.68 -11.76 5.02
CA TYR A 224 9.34 -11.70 5.58
C TYR A 224 8.29 -11.74 4.48
N ILE A 225 7.09 -12.14 4.88
CA ILE A 225 5.90 -12.19 4.03
C ILE A 225 4.67 -11.73 4.81
N THR A 226 3.75 -11.08 4.11
CA THR A 226 2.40 -10.82 4.61
C THR A 226 1.54 -12.06 4.39
N SER A 227 0.65 -12.38 5.32
CA SER A 227 -0.26 -13.52 5.15
C SER A 227 -1.32 -13.21 4.07
N ILE A 228 -1.74 -14.24 3.32
CA ILE A 228 -2.82 -14.07 2.34
C ILE A 228 -4.15 -13.69 3.02
N GLN A 229 -4.34 -14.09 4.29
CA GLN A 229 -5.50 -13.69 5.08
C GLN A 229 -5.47 -12.19 5.41
N ASP A 230 -4.32 -11.63 5.80
CA ASP A 230 -4.20 -10.18 6.00
C ASP A 230 -4.50 -9.42 4.70
N LYS A 231 -4.10 -9.96 3.54
CA LYS A 231 -4.43 -9.35 2.24
C LYS A 231 -5.92 -9.38 1.92
N LEU A 232 -6.63 -10.46 2.26
CA LEU A 232 -8.08 -10.51 2.12
C LEU A 232 -8.77 -9.49 3.05
N LEU A 233 -8.27 -9.32 4.27
CA LEU A 233 -8.78 -8.31 5.20
C LEU A 233 -8.50 -6.89 4.68
N GLU A 234 -7.30 -6.61 4.17
CA GLU A 234 -6.94 -5.32 3.55
C GLU A 234 -7.89 -4.99 2.39
N ILE A 235 -8.14 -5.93 1.48
CA ILE A 235 -9.05 -5.73 0.34
C ILE A 235 -10.47 -5.43 0.80
N LYS A 236 -10.97 -6.16 1.80
CA LYS A 236 -12.31 -5.92 2.36
C LYS A 236 -12.39 -4.54 3.03
N ASP A 237 -11.32 -4.11 3.70
CA ASP A 237 -11.26 -2.79 4.32
C ASP A 237 -11.20 -1.67 3.28
N ILE A 238 -10.42 -1.84 2.22
CA ILE A 238 -10.38 -0.93 1.05
C ILE A 238 -11.78 -0.79 0.44
N GLN A 239 -12.52 -1.89 0.26
CA GLN A 239 -13.88 -1.84 -0.26
C GLN A 239 -14.82 -1.03 0.64
N LYS A 240 -14.72 -1.16 1.96
CA LYS A 240 -15.51 -0.36 2.91
C LYS A 240 -15.15 1.12 2.80
N GLN A 241 -13.86 1.44 2.83
CA GLN A 241 -13.38 2.81 2.72
C GLN A 241 -13.85 3.49 1.43
N LEU A 242 -13.74 2.80 0.29
CA LEU A 242 -14.19 3.32 -1.02
C LEU A 242 -15.71 3.52 -1.10
N LYS A 243 -16.50 2.76 -0.32
CA LYS A 243 -17.95 2.94 -0.18
C LYS A 243 -18.34 4.02 0.85
N GLY A 244 -17.36 4.59 1.56
CA GLY A 244 -17.60 5.52 2.66
C GLY A 244 -18.16 4.84 3.92
N GLU A 245 -17.98 3.53 4.05
CA GLU A 245 -18.34 2.76 5.23
C GLU A 245 -17.18 2.83 6.27
N PRO A 246 -17.47 2.69 7.57
CA PRO A 246 -16.42 2.63 8.58
C PRO A 246 -15.43 1.48 8.31
N THR A 247 -14.14 1.81 8.38
CA THR A 247 -13.06 0.82 8.36
C THR A 247 -13.13 -0.12 9.56
N THR A 248 -12.48 -1.26 9.49
CA THR A 248 -12.35 -2.23 10.59
C THR A 248 -11.69 -1.61 11.83
N ILE A 249 -10.73 -0.70 11.65
CA ILE A 249 -10.12 0.07 12.75
C ILE A 249 -11.14 0.99 13.41
N GLU A 250 -11.89 1.78 12.63
CA GLU A 250 -12.92 2.67 13.16
C GLU A 250 -14.03 1.90 13.87
N PHE A 251 -14.46 0.77 13.30
CA PHE A 251 -15.43 -0.12 13.92
C PHE A 251 -14.91 -0.71 15.23
N CYS A 252 -13.66 -1.20 15.27
CA CYS A 252 -13.05 -1.71 16.49
C CYS A 252 -12.93 -0.63 17.56
N ARG A 253 -12.59 0.61 17.20
CA ARG A 253 -12.58 1.75 18.14
C ARG A 253 -13.97 2.02 18.72
N GLN A 254 -15.02 1.92 17.92
CA GLN A 254 -16.40 2.08 18.40
C GLN A 254 -16.79 0.95 19.37
N VAL A 255 -16.44 -0.30 19.05
CA VAL A 255 -16.70 -1.45 19.92
C VAL A 255 -15.88 -1.35 21.21
N HIS A 256 -14.63 -0.88 21.13
CA HIS A 256 -13.79 -0.62 22.29
C HIS A 256 -14.42 0.41 23.22
N GLN A 257 -14.90 1.54 22.69
CA GLN A 257 -15.61 2.56 23.47
C GLN A 257 -16.89 2.01 24.14
N LYS A 258 -17.63 1.14 23.44
CA LYS A 258 -18.80 0.46 24.03
C LYS A 258 -18.40 -0.46 25.19
N PHE A 259 -17.32 -1.21 25.04
CA PHE A 259 -16.79 -2.05 26.12
C PHE A 259 -16.40 -1.20 27.33
N LEU A 260 -15.69 -0.08 27.13
CA LEU A 260 -15.31 0.82 28.23
C LEU A 260 -16.53 1.40 28.96
N ALA A 261 -17.63 1.66 28.24
CA ALA A 261 -18.87 2.15 28.83
C ALA A 261 -19.69 1.05 29.55
N SER A 262 -19.64 -0.20 29.06
CA SER A 262 -20.36 -1.34 29.64
C SER A 262 -19.56 -2.64 29.51
N PRO A 263 -18.62 -2.90 30.44
CA PRO A 263 -17.78 -4.09 30.41
C PRO A 263 -18.59 -5.35 30.72
N THR A 264 -18.89 -6.15 29.70
CA THR A 264 -19.60 -7.44 29.81
C THR A 264 -18.85 -8.52 29.01
N LYS A 265 -19.08 -9.81 29.30
CA LYS A 265 -18.50 -10.92 28.52
C LYS A 265 -18.84 -10.82 27.03
N ASN A 266 -20.09 -10.44 26.71
CA ASN A 266 -20.53 -10.24 25.33
C ASN A 266 -19.80 -9.07 24.66
N ALA A 267 -19.66 -7.92 25.33
CA ALA A 267 -18.93 -6.78 24.79
C ALA A 267 -17.43 -7.10 24.57
N LYS A 268 -16.83 -7.93 25.44
CA LYS A 268 -15.46 -8.43 25.26
C LYS A 268 -15.35 -9.31 24.02
N GLU A 269 -16.30 -10.21 23.79
CA GLU A 269 -16.31 -11.08 22.60
C GLU A 269 -16.56 -10.29 21.32
N GLU A 270 -17.46 -9.30 21.34
CA GLU A 270 -17.65 -8.37 20.22
C GLU A 270 -16.36 -7.61 19.90
N LEU A 271 -15.64 -7.15 20.93
CA LEU A 271 -14.34 -6.47 20.76
C LEU A 271 -13.30 -7.42 20.17
N ARG A 272 -13.25 -8.69 20.61
CA ARG A 272 -12.36 -9.70 20.05
C ARG A 272 -12.61 -9.91 18.56
N ILE A 273 -13.87 -10.13 18.17
CA ILE A 273 -14.26 -10.32 16.77
C ILE A 273 -13.90 -9.09 15.93
N ALA A 274 -14.17 -7.88 16.44
CA ALA A 274 -13.84 -6.64 15.75
C ALA A 274 -12.31 -6.48 15.57
N TYR A 275 -11.53 -6.72 16.62
CA TYR A 275 -10.08 -6.61 16.61
C TYR A 275 -9.42 -7.63 15.67
N GLU A 276 -9.87 -8.88 15.70
CA GLU A 276 -9.32 -9.94 14.84
C GLU A 276 -9.66 -9.75 13.36
N SER A 277 -10.71 -8.98 13.04
CA SER A 277 -11.06 -8.62 11.66
C SER A 277 -10.13 -7.58 11.02
N ILE A 278 -9.24 -6.96 11.80
CA ILE A 278 -8.25 -6.00 11.32
C ILE A 278 -7.01 -6.77 10.83
N PRO A 279 -6.44 -6.41 9.66
CA PRO A 279 -5.15 -6.94 9.22
C PRO A 279 -4.09 -6.81 10.31
N THR A 280 -3.31 -7.85 10.54
CA THR A 280 -2.41 -7.97 11.70
C THR A 280 -1.47 -6.77 11.86
N HIS A 281 -0.88 -6.29 10.76
CA HIS A 281 0.03 -5.15 10.74
C HIS A 281 -0.65 -3.79 10.97
N GLN A 282 -1.98 -3.72 10.89
CA GLN A 282 -2.76 -2.50 11.14
C GLN A 282 -3.36 -2.43 12.54
N ARG A 283 -3.39 -3.55 13.28
CA ARG A 283 -3.97 -3.62 14.63
C ARG A 283 -3.38 -2.60 15.59
N MET A 284 -2.08 -2.33 15.46
CA MET A 284 -1.38 -1.33 16.29
C MET A 284 -1.96 0.09 16.19
N TYR A 285 -2.74 0.40 15.15
CA TYR A 285 -3.38 1.71 14.97
C TYR A 285 -4.74 1.81 15.67
N VAL A 286 -5.22 0.77 16.37
CA VAL A 286 -6.52 0.83 17.05
C VAL A 286 -6.52 1.81 18.22
N GLY A 287 -5.49 1.82 19.07
CA GLY A 287 -5.36 2.80 20.15
C GLY A 287 -4.51 4.00 19.77
N ASP A 288 -3.85 4.61 20.77
CA ASP A 288 -3.05 5.83 20.59
C ASP A 288 -1.59 5.54 20.24
N MET A 289 -0.82 6.60 20.00
CA MET A 289 0.58 6.49 19.57
C MET A 289 1.51 5.90 20.64
N ASP A 290 1.13 5.98 21.93
CA ASP A 290 1.98 5.56 23.05
C ASP A 290 1.72 4.09 23.41
N THR A 291 0.45 3.72 23.52
CA THR A 291 -0.01 2.39 23.94
C THR A 291 -0.31 1.45 22.78
N LYS A 292 -0.47 1.98 21.56
CA LYS A 292 -0.83 1.22 20.35
C LYS A 292 -2.10 0.41 20.59
N ASP A 293 -2.07 -0.91 20.47
CA ASP A 293 -3.21 -1.80 20.68
C ASP A 293 -3.12 -2.60 21.98
N ILE A 294 -2.16 -2.28 22.85
CA ILE A 294 -1.91 -3.04 24.09
C ILE A 294 -3.14 -3.04 25.00
N GLU A 295 -3.83 -1.90 25.14
CA GLU A 295 -5.06 -1.81 25.94
C GLU A 295 -6.13 -2.81 25.45
N VAL A 296 -6.37 -2.83 24.14
CA VAL A 296 -7.36 -3.73 23.51
C VAL A 296 -6.93 -5.20 23.68
N ARG A 297 -5.64 -5.50 23.50
CA ARG A 297 -5.10 -6.86 23.72
C ARG A 297 -5.25 -7.30 25.17
N MET A 298 -4.98 -6.42 26.14
CA MET A 298 -5.15 -6.74 27.57
C MET A 298 -6.60 -7.08 27.91
N ILE A 299 -7.57 -6.35 27.34
CA ILE A 299 -9.00 -6.64 27.51
C ILE A 299 -9.36 -8.03 26.96
N ILE A 300 -8.90 -8.33 25.75
CA ILE A 300 -9.26 -9.55 25.02
C ILE A 300 -8.53 -10.77 25.58
N TYR A 301 -7.20 -10.72 25.66
CA TYR A 301 -6.33 -11.87 25.92
C TYR A 301 -5.79 -11.93 27.36
N GLY A 302 -5.86 -10.82 28.12
CA GLY A 302 -5.51 -10.77 29.54
C GLY A 302 -4.36 -9.82 29.87
N ASP A 303 -4.22 -9.50 31.16
CA ASP A 303 -3.31 -8.47 31.68
C ASP A 303 -1.83 -8.70 31.30
N GLN A 304 -1.42 -9.95 31.07
CA GLN A 304 -0.05 -10.32 30.68
C GLN A 304 0.38 -9.74 29.32
N GLU A 305 -0.55 -9.30 28.49
CA GLU A 305 -0.24 -8.68 27.19
C GLU A 305 0.60 -7.41 27.31
N ILE A 306 0.60 -6.75 28.48
CA ILE A 306 1.46 -5.59 28.76
C ILE A 306 2.95 -5.92 28.62
N GLU A 307 3.35 -7.18 28.81
CA GLU A 307 4.75 -7.62 28.66
C GLU A 307 5.25 -7.53 27.21
N ASN A 308 4.34 -7.48 26.23
CA ASN A 308 4.65 -7.31 24.81
C ASN A 308 4.79 -5.84 24.38
N TRP A 309 4.54 -4.88 25.29
CA TRP A 309 4.65 -3.46 24.99
C TRP A 309 6.11 -2.98 25.03
N SER A 310 6.54 -2.23 24.01
CA SER A 310 7.93 -1.79 23.90
C SER A 310 8.42 -0.96 25.09
N HIS A 311 7.56 -0.15 25.72
CA HIS A 311 7.94 0.62 26.91
C HIS A 311 8.15 -0.29 28.12
N TYR A 312 7.33 -1.33 28.27
CA TYR A 312 7.47 -2.31 29.34
C TYR A 312 8.77 -3.10 29.18
N ILE A 313 9.08 -3.55 27.96
CA ILE A 313 10.32 -4.29 27.64
C ILE A 313 11.54 -3.42 27.96
N LEU A 314 11.58 -2.18 27.48
CA LEU A 314 12.71 -1.27 27.72
C LEU A 314 12.89 -0.92 29.20
N ALA A 315 11.80 -0.67 29.94
CA ALA A 315 11.86 -0.41 31.38
C ALA A 315 12.42 -1.63 32.14
N LYS A 316 11.96 -2.84 31.78
CA LYS A 316 12.44 -4.10 32.36
C LYS A 316 13.93 -4.33 32.09
N GLU A 317 14.40 -4.11 30.87
CA GLU A 317 15.81 -4.23 30.50
C GLU A 317 16.71 -3.23 31.23
N ARG A 318 16.18 -2.04 31.54
CA ARG A 318 16.91 -0.99 32.26
C ARG A 318 16.79 -1.07 33.78
N GLY A 319 15.96 -1.98 34.31
CA GLY A 319 15.66 -2.06 35.74
C GLY A 319 14.91 -0.84 36.26
N GLU A 320 14.15 -0.17 35.39
CA GLU A 320 13.31 0.99 35.72
C GLU A 320 11.94 0.55 36.28
N GLU A 321 11.17 1.49 36.80
CA GLU A 321 9.80 1.24 37.22
C GLU A 321 8.95 0.82 36.01
N LEU A 322 8.23 -0.30 36.15
CA LEU A 322 7.46 -0.86 35.04
C LEU A 322 6.19 -0.04 34.81
N PRO A 323 5.92 0.38 33.57
CA PRO A 323 4.72 1.14 33.27
C PRO A 323 3.49 0.25 33.46
N THR A 324 2.38 0.86 33.85
CA THR A 324 1.12 0.16 34.12
C THR A 324 0.01 0.71 33.24
N ILE A 325 -0.88 -0.19 32.80
CA ILE A 325 -2.11 0.13 32.09
C ILE A 325 -3.23 -0.57 32.84
N ILE A 326 -4.29 0.17 33.20
CA ILE A 326 -5.45 -0.37 33.89
C ILE A 326 -6.59 -0.49 32.89
N VAL A 327 -7.05 -1.71 32.64
CA VAL A 327 -8.20 -1.99 31.77
C VAL A 327 -9.39 -2.48 32.59
N PRO A 328 -10.63 -2.08 32.25
CA PRO A 328 -11.82 -2.58 32.93
C PRO A 328 -12.04 -4.08 32.64
N LYS A 329 -12.48 -4.83 33.66
CA LYS A 329 -12.83 -6.25 33.53
C LYS A 329 -14.34 -6.43 33.38
N PRO A 330 -14.81 -7.50 32.71
CA PRO A 330 -16.24 -7.79 32.61
C PRO A 330 -16.90 -7.88 34.00
N ASN A 331 -17.95 -7.08 34.22
CA ASN A 331 -18.60 -6.97 35.54
C ASN A 331 -19.53 -8.16 35.86
N ASP A 332 -19.81 -9.01 34.87
CA ASP A 332 -20.64 -10.21 34.93
C ASP A 332 -19.86 -11.48 35.34
N GLU A 333 -18.59 -11.36 35.75
CA GLU A 333 -17.80 -12.47 36.31
C GLU A 333 -18.14 -12.81 37.77
N GLN A 334 -18.89 -11.98 38.51
CA GLN A 334 -19.19 -12.22 39.93
C GLN A 334 -20.45 -13.05 40.22
N ASN A 335 -21.19 -13.53 39.20
CA ASN A 335 -22.49 -14.19 39.41
C ASN A 335 -22.55 -15.68 39.03
N ASP A 336 -21.47 -16.29 38.57
CA ASP A 336 -21.39 -17.75 38.39
C ASP A 336 -20.58 -18.35 39.55
N GLY A 337 -21.18 -18.34 40.76
CA GLY A 337 -20.65 -18.98 41.97
C GLY A 337 -20.99 -20.45 42.07
#